data_AF-A0A7V9S365-F1
#
_entry.id   AF-A0A7V9S365-F1
#
_cell.length_a   1.000
_cell.length_b   1.000
_cell.length_c   1.000
_cell.angle_alpha   90.00
_cell.angle_beta   90.00
_cell.angle_gamma   90.00
#
_symmetry.space_group_name_H-M   'P 1'
#
loop_
_entity.id
_entity.type
_entity.pdbx_description
1 polymer ?
#
loop_
_entity_poly.entity_id
_entity_poly.type
_entity_poly.pdbx_seq_one_letter_code
_entity_poly.pdbx_strand_id
1 'polypeptide(L)'
;MKLHANKKSLVLILLLFCFISCVQTNKMDDYLISFSDEENNDYGYKNKMGDTIIPPGKYTICFTDTFKTYAIVFESSIGFVAIDRQENILYKVYPFDNGPDYQSDGCFRITHENKIGFAEAESGKIIIEPQFDCAYPFEKGLAKVSINCQAQSEGEHALWISENWFYIDKTGKKFHSPTNTK
;
A
#
# COMPACT_ATOMS: atom_id res chain seq x y z
N MET A 1 -65.52 -20.45 20.59
CA MET A 1 -64.97 -19.08 20.58
C MET A 1 -64.23 -18.87 19.26
N LYS A 2 -64.85 -18.23 18.25
CA LYS A 2 -64.22 -17.98 16.94
C LYS A 2 -63.59 -16.59 16.96
N LEU A 3 -62.26 -16.50 16.90
CA LEU A 3 -61.57 -15.22 16.75
C LEU A 3 -61.80 -14.66 15.34
N HIS A 4 -62.34 -13.44 15.27
CA HIS A 4 -62.45 -12.65 14.06
C HIS A 4 -61.15 -11.87 13.87
N ALA A 5 -60.33 -12.22 12.88
CA ALA A 5 -59.17 -11.44 12.48
C ALA A 5 -59.61 -10.23 11.63
N ASN A 6 -59.25 -9.02 12.06
CA ASN A 6 -59.63 -7.76 11.44
C ASN A 6 -58.76 -7.47 10.20
N LYS A 7 -59.37 -7.52 9.01
CA LYS A 7 -58.71 -7.34 7.70
C LYS A 7 -58.07 -5.95 7.47
N LYS A 8 -58.29 -4.97 8.35
CA LYS A 8 -57.76 -3.60 8.17
C LYS A 8 -56.29 -3.42 8.57
N SER A 9 -55.70 -4.38 9.30
CA SER A 9 -54.29 -4.27 9.74
C SER A 9 -53.28 -4.79 8.71
N LEU A 10 -53.73 -5.58 7.72
CA LEU A 10 -52.83 -6.19 6.74
C LEU A 10 -52.40 -5.22 5.61
N VAL A 11 -53.19 -4.19 5.34
CA VAL A 11 -52.92 -3.24 4.23
C VAL A 11 -51.85 -2.21 4.59
N LEU A 12 -51.68 -1.88 5.88
CA LEU A 12 -50.72 -0.87 6.31
C LEU A 12 -49.26 -1.40 6.34
N ILE A 13 -49.08 -2.72 6.49
CA ILE A 13 -47.75 -3.35 6.51
C ILE A 13 -47.18 -3.50 5.09
N LEU A 14 -48.04 -3.62 4.06
CA LEU A 14 -47.59 -3.71 2.66
C LEU A 14 -47.04 -2.38 2.10
N LEU A 15 -47.43 -1.23 2.66
CA LEU A 15 -46.91 0.08 2.22
C LEU A 15 -45.52 0.41 2.77
N LEU A 16 -45.09 -0.24 3.85
CA LEU A 16 -43.71 -0.10 4.36
C LEU A 16 -42.70 -0.94 3.57
N PHE A 17 -43.15 -2.02 2.91
CA PHE A 17 -42.28 -2.92 2.16
C PHE A 17 -41.93 -2.43 0.75
N CYS A 18 -42.69 -1.48 0.19
CA CYS A 18 -42.46 -0.97 -1.17
C CYS A 18 -41.36 0.10 -1.29
N PHE A 19 -40.79 0.61 -0.19
CA PHE A 19 -39.67 1.56 -0.24
C PHE A 19 -38.29 0.91 -0.19
N ILE A 20 -38.20 -0.42 0.00
CA ILE A 20 -36.95 -1.17 -0.18
C ILE A 20 -36.83 -1.66 -1.64
N SER A 21 -37.46 -0.95 -2.58
CA SER A 21 -37.13 -1.07 -3.99
C SER A 21 -35.71 -0.54 -4.18
N CYS A 22 -34.76 -1.44 -4.00
CA CYS A 22 -33.48 -1.49 -4.67
C CYS A 22 -32.93 -0.08 -5.00
N VAL A 23 -32.41 0.61 -3.99
CA VAL A 23 -31.34 1.57 -4.26
C VAL A 23 -30.17 0.70 -4.72
N GLN A 24 -30.11 0.44 -6.01
CA GLN A 24 -28.85 0.10 -6.67
C GLN A 24 -27.96 1.30 -6.45
N THR A 25 -27.23 1.30 -5.33
CA THR A 25 -26.05 2.15 -5.21
C THR A 25 -25.15 1.66 -6.34
N ASN A 26 -25.12 2.41 -7.44
CA ASN A 26 -23.98 2.36 -8.34
C ASN A 26 -22.79 2.49 -7.39
N LYS A 27 -22.02 1.40 -7.26
CA LYS A 27 -20.84 1.36 -6.42
C LYS A 27 -19.85 2.30 -7.11
N MET A 28 -20.02 3.60 -6.84
CA MET A 28 -19.17 4.62 -7.40
C MET A 28 -17.78 4.28 -6.91
N ASP A 29 -16.81 4.09 -7.82
CA ASP A 29 -15.48 3.69 -7.37
C ASP A 29 -15.00 4.70 -6.32
N ASP A 30 -14.81 4.23 -5.09
CA ASP A 30 -14.42 5.07 -3.96
C ASP A 30 -12.90 5.17 -3.98
N TYR A 31 -12.41 6.35 -4.36
CA TYR A 31 -10.99 6.68 -4.33
C TYR A 31 -10.81 8.18 -4.11
N LEU A 32 -9.63 8.53 -3.61
CA LEU A 32 -9.18 9.92 -3.57
C LEU A 32 -8.19 10.17 -4.71
N ILE A 33 -8.13 11.41 -5.17
CA ILE A 33 -7.18 11.87 -6.17
C ILE A 33 -6.22 12.84 -5.48
N SER A 34 -4.92 12.66 -5.67
CA SER A 34 -3.93 13.63 -5.23
C SER A 34 -4.16 14.99 -5.93
N PHE A 35 -3.83 16.08 -5.25
CA PHE A 35 -3.79 17.40 -5.86
C PHE A 35 -2.68 18.22 -5.23
N SER A 36 -2.15 19.18 -5.99
CA SER A 36 -1.23 20.20 -5.50
C SER A 36 -1.97 21.52 -5.26
N ASP A 37 -1.70 22.17 -4.14
CA ASP A 37 -2.03 23.56 -3.90
C ASP A 37 -0.93 24.45 -4.50
N GLU A 38 -1.26 25.17 -5.57
CA GLU A 38 -0.31 25.99 -6.33
C GLU A 38 0.28 27.15 -5.52
N GLU A 39 -0.40 27.62 -4.47
CA GLU A 39 0.09 28.75 -3.66
C GLU A 39 1.25 28.33 -2.75
N ASN A 40 1.18 27.12 -2.19
CA ASN A 40 2.12 26.63 -1.16
C ASN A 40 3.01 25.47 -1.66
N ASN A 41 2.76 24.97 -2.87
CA ASN A 41 3.39 23.76 -3.43
C ASN A 41 3.20 22.53 -2.52
N ASP A 42 2.04 22.49 -1.86
CA ASP A 42 1.66 21.46 -0.90
C ASP A 42 0.74 20.42 -1.54
N TYR A 43 0.69 19.21 -0.98
CA TYR A 43 -0.06 18.09 -1.55
C TYR A 43 -1.19 17.62 -0.61
N GLY A 44 -2.33 17.29 -1.19
CA GLY A 44 -3.48 16.74 -0.48
C GLY A 44 -4.23 15.68 -1.29
N TYR A 45 -5.31 15.16 -0.71
CA TYR A 45 -6.22 14.23 -1.38
C TYR A 45 -7.66 14.71 -1.32
N LYS A 46 -8.35 14.66 -2.46
CA LYS A 46 -9.77 15.01 -2.58
C LYS A 46 -10.59 13.83 -3.09
N ASN A 47 -11.85 13.77 -2.71
CA ASN A 47 -12.78 12.79 -3.28
C ASN A 47 -13.23 13.21 -4.70
N LYS A 48 -14.05 12.37 -5.35
CA LYS A 48 -14.61 12.65 -6.68
C LYS A 48 -15.53 13.88 -6.76
N MET A 49 -16.11 14.29 -5.65
CA MET A 49 -16.97 15.48 -5.57
C MET A 49 -16.13 16.78 -5.46
N GLY A 50 -14.83 16.65 -5.25
CA GLY A 50 -13.92 17.77 -5.04
C GLY A 50 -13.74 18.14 -3.56
N ASP A 51 -14.36 17.40 -2.63
CA ASP A 51 -14.16 17.65 -1.21
C ASP A 51 -12.76 17.20 -0.80
N THR A 52 -12.02 18.09 -0.14
CA THR A 52 -10.73 17.78 0.46
C THR A 52 -10.91 16.81 1.62
N ILE A 53 -10.26 15.65 1.54
CA ILE A 53 -10.26 14.61 2.58
C ILE A 53 -8.97 14.65 3.39
N ILE A 54 -7.83 14.79 2.70
CA ILE A 54 -6.53 15.03 3.32
C ILE A 54 -6.08 16.43 2.88
N PRO A 55 -5.94 17.39 3.81
CA PRO A 55 -5.62 18.77 3.46
C PRO A 55 -4.19 18.91 2.94
N PRO A 56 -3.93 19.92 2.08
CA PRO A 56 -2.57 20.26 1.66
C PRO A 56 -1.70 20.59 2.88
N GLY A 57 -0.43 20.20 2.82
CA GLY A 57 0.57 20.49 3.84
C GLY A 57 0.59 19.50 5.00
N LYS A 58 -0.37 18.56 5.07
CA LYS A 58 -0.32 17.47 6.07
C LYS A 58 0.84 16.52 5.81
N TYR A 59 1.03 16.13 4.55
CA TYR A 59 2.20 15.38 4.09
C TYR A 59 2.99 16.27 3.14
N THR A 60 4.33 16.20 3.20
CA THR A 60 5.18 17.04 2.34
C THR A 60 4.98 16.68 0.87
N ILE A 61 4.79 15.40 0.57
CA ILE A 61 4.55 14.90 -0.80
C ILE A 61 3.56 13.73 -0.73
N CYS A 62 2.63 13.69 -1.67
CA CYS A 62 1.75 12.55 -1.92
C CYS A 62 2.18 11.84 -3.21
N PHE A 63 2.75 10.63 -3.11
CA PHE A 63 3.30 9.89 -4.27
C PHE A 63 2.27 9.05 -5.02
N THR A 64 1.10 8.79 -4.41
CA THR A 64 0.06 7.97 -5.02
C THR A 64 -1.02 8.86 -5.62
N ASP A 65 -1.16 8.87 -6.95
CA ASP A 65 -2.14 9.74 -7.60
C ASP A 65 -3.59 9.34 -7.33
N THR A 66 -3.88 8.03 -7.33
CA THR A 66 -5.22 7.48 -7.11
C THR A 66 -5.22 6.60 -5.86
N PHE A 67 -5.64 7.17 -4.74
CA PHE A 67 -5.68 6.51 -3.44
C PHE A 67 -6.97 5.69 -3.31
N LYS A 68 -6.91 4.43 -3.72
CA LYS A 68 -8.02 3.47 -3.57
C LYS A 68 -8.03 2.84 -2.17
N THR A 69 -6.96 2.13 -1.84
CA THR A 69 -6.83 1.32 -0.61
C THR A 69 -5.71 1.83 0.31
N TYR A 70 -4.54 2.10 -0.26
CA TYR A 70 -3.39 2.70 0.41
C TYR A 70 -2.79 3.82 -0.45
N ALA A 71 -1.98 4.67 0.17
CA ALA A 71 -1.16 5.67 -0.51
C ALA A 71 0.24 5.71 0.09
N ILE A 72 1.22 6.04 -0.75
CA ILE A 72 2.59 6.35 -0.32
C ILE A 72 2.71 7.86 -0.19
N VAL A 73 3.17 8.32 0.96
CA VAL A 73 3.34 9.74 1.30
C VAL A 73 4.70 9.97 1.96
N PHE A 74 5.20 11.20 1.90
CA PHE A 74 6.32 11.63 2.74
C PHE A 74 5.80 12.29 4.01
N GLU A 75 6.07 11.65 5.14
CA GLU A 75 5.82 12.17 6.48
C GLU A 75 7.14 12.74 7.03
N SER A 76 7.21 14.05 7.28
CA SER A 76 8.44 14.76 7.68
C SER A 76 9.16 14.13 8.87
N SER A 77 8.42 13.54 9.81
CA SER A 77 8.99 12.95 11.02
C SER A 77 9.44 11.48 10.86
N ILE A 78 9.06 10.81 9.76
CA ILE A 78 9.23 9.36 9.59
C ILE A 78 9.93 8.98 8.27
N GLY A 79 9.69 9.73 7.20
CA GLY A 79 10.12 9.45 5.83
C GLY A 79 8.98 8.92 4.96
N PHE A 80 9.32 8.06 3.99
CA PHE A 80 8.33 7.45 3.11
C PHE A 80 7.51 6.38 3.84
N VAL A 81 6.19 6.55 3.88
CA VAL A 81 5.27 5.61 4.55
C VAL A 81 4.09 5.28 3.66
N ALA A 82 3.59 4.05 3.80
CA ALA A 82 2.29 3.67 3.28
C ALA A 82 1.22 3.94 4.36
N ILE A 83 0.11 4.57 3.95
CA ILE A 83 -1.03 4.86 4.81
C ILE A 83 -2.31 4.23 4.26
N ASP A 84 -3.23 3.83 5.13
CA ASP A 84 -4.60 3.46 4.73
C ASP A 84 -5.53 4.68 4.65
N ARG A 85 -6.80 4.47 4.26
CA ARG A 85 -7.81 5.53 4.12
C ARG A 85 -8.18 6.25 5.43
N GLN A 86 -7.76 5.72 6.58
CA GLN A 86 -7.89 6.35 7.90
C GLN A 86 -6.56 7.01 8.34
N GLU A 87 -5.58 7.06 7.43
CA GLU A 87 -4.24 7.60 7.63
C GLU A 87 -3.43 6.83 8.68
N ASN A 88 -3.80 5.56 8.97
CA ASN A 88 -2.96 4.68 9.77
C ASN A 88 -1.74 4.30 8.95
N ILE A 89 -0.55 4.41 9.56
CA ILE A 89 0.70 3.97 8.94
C ILE A 89 0.71 2.44 8.90
N LEU A 90 0.82 1.88 7.71
CA LEU A 90 0.92 0.45 7.47
C LEU A 90 2.37 -0.03 7.63
N TYR A 91 3.31 0.67 7.00
CA TYR A 91 4.75 0.37 7.04
C TYR A 91 5.56 1.52 6.42
N LYS A 92 6.89 1.48 6.61
CA LYS A 92 7.83 2.35 5.90
C LYS A 92 8.17 1.75 4.54
N VAL A 93 8.28 2.59 3.52
CA VAL A 93 8.76 2.19 2.19
C VAL A 93 10.28 2.40 2.14
N TYR A 94 11.01 1.47 1.53
CA TYR A 94 12.46 1.58 1.40
C TYR A 94 12.83 2.85 0.60
N PRO A 95 13.77 3.69 1.05
CA PRO A 95 14.17 4.88 0.31
C PRO A 95 15.11 4.53 -0.85
N PHE A 96 14.83 5.04 -2.04
CA PHE A 96 15.66 4.86 -3.23
C PHE A 96 15.63 6.11 -4.12
N ASP A 97 16.80 6.56 -4.57
CA ASP A 97 16.96 7.72 -5.48
C ASP A 97 16.16 8.97 -5.04
N ASN A 98 16.32 9.35 -3.77
CA ASN A 98 15.60 10.47 -3.11
C ASN A 98 14.07 10.32 -3.02
N GLY A 99 13.51 9.15 -3.34
CA GLY A 99 12.08 8.83 -3.26
C GLY A 99 11.78 7.52 -2.52
N PRO A 100 10.51 7.11 -2.46
CA PRO A 100 10.16 5.75 -2.10
C PRO A 100 10.63 4.77 -3.17
N ASP A 101 10.87 3.51 -2.78
CA ASP A 101 11.24 2.44 -3.70
C ASP A 101 10.22 2.31 -4.84
N TYR A 102 10.74 2.10 -6.05
CA TYR A 102 9.91 1.91 -7.22
C TYR A 102 9.33 0.50 -7.26
N GLN A 103 8.20 0.36 -7.93
CA GLN A 103 7.63 -0.95 -8.21
C GLN A 103 8.53 -1.70 -9.20
N SER A 104 8.95 -2.91 -8.84
CA SER A 104 9.62 -3.86 -9.71
C SER A 104 8.92 -5.22 -9.62
N ASP A 105 8.51 -5.75 -10.77
CA ASP A 105 7.79 -7.02 -10.88
C ASP A 105 6.60 -7.12 -9.89
N GLY A 106 5.79 -6.06 -9.84
CA GLY A 106 4.60 -6.06 -8.98
C GLY A 106 4.85 -5.78 -7.50
N CYS A 107 6.08 -5.57 -7.07
CA CYS A 107 6.43 -5.42 -5.65
C CYS A 107 7.35 -4.21 -5.42
N PHE A 108 7.44 -3.75 -4.18
CA PHE A 108 8.48 -2.81 -3.74
C PHE A 108 8.99 -3.21 -2.35
N ARG A 109 10.16 -2.71 -1.98
CA ARG A 109 10.78 -3.01 -0.68
C ARG A 109 10.18 -2.14 0.42
N ILE A 110 9.98 -2.75 1.57
CA ILE A 110 9.50 -2.09 2.80
C ILE A 110 10.52 -2.27 3.92
N THR A 111 10.48 -1.42 4.93
CA THR A 111 11.43 -1.49 6.06
C THR A 111 10.75 -1.49 7.42
N HIS A 112 11.35 -2.25 8.33
CA HIS A 112 11.02 -2.24 9.76
C HIS A 112 12.27 -2.64 10.55
N GLU A 113 12.64 -1.87 11.59
CA GLU A 113 13.79 -2.16 12.46
C GLU A 113 15.10 -2.52 11.70
N ASN A 114 15.44 -1.75 10.67
CA ASN A 114 16.61 -1.97 9.80
C ASN A 114 16.57 -3.27 8.96
N LYS A 115 15.45 -3.99 8.95
CA LYS A 115 15.21 -5.11 8.05
C LYS A 115 14.41 -4.68 6.84
N ILE A 116 14.60 -5.41 5.75
CA ILE A 116 13.91 -5.23 4.49
C ILE A 116 12.96 -6.41 4.25
N GLY A 117 11.75 -6.07 3.82
CA GLY A 117 10.70 -7.00 3.37
C GLY A 117 10.14 -6.53 2.03
N PHE A 118 9.00 -7.09 1.63
CA PHE A 118 8.35 -6.76 0.37
C PHE A 118 6.84 -6.64 0.52
N ALA A 119 6.27 -5.66 -0.17
CA ALA A 119 4.83 -5.51 -0.33
C ALA A 119 4.43 -5.59 -1.81
N GLU A 120 3.25 -6.13 -2.08
CA GLU A 120 2.63 -6.13 -3.40
C GLU A 120 2.09 -4.73 -3.73
N ALA A 121 2.48 -4.19 -4.88
CA ALA A 121 2.16 -2.82 -5.26
C ALA A 121 0.68 -2.58 -5.55
N GLU A 122 -0.04 -3.58 -6.06
CA GLU A 122 -1.46 -3.40 -6.36
C GLU A 122 -2.32 -3.34 -5.09
N SER A 123 -2.08 -4.25 -4.15
CA SER A 123 -2.90 -4.37 -2.95
C SER A 123 -2.37 -3.61 -1.73
N GLY A 124 -1.07 -3.28 -1.72
CA GLY A 124 -0.37 -2.75 -0.55
C GLY A 124 -0.16 -3.78 0.55
N LYS A 125 -0.37 -5.08 0.26
CA LYS A 125 -0.20 -6.14 1.25
C LYS A 125 1.27 -6.48 1.38
N ILE A 126 1.73 -6.65 2.62
CA ILE A 126 3.02 -7.28 2.90
C ILE A 126 2.94 -8.72 2.42
N ILE A 127 3.83 -9.09 1.49
CA ILE A 127 3.94 -10.47 0.98
C ILE A 127 5.12 -11.20 1.64
N ILE A 128 6.12 -10.46 2.09
CA ILE A 128 7.28 -10.98 2.83
C ILE A 128 7.61 -9.99 3.93
N GLU A 129 7.47 -10.41 5.18
CA GLU A 129 7.77 -9.58 6.34
C GLU A 129 9.24 -9.13 6.35
N PRO A 130 9.56 -7.92 6.84
CA PRO A 130 10.92 -7.45 6.99
C PRO A 130 11.78 -8.41 7.80
N GLN A 131 12.75 -9.04 7.15
CA GLN A 131 13.62 -10.04 7.77
C GLN A 131 15.03 -10.10 7.17
N PHE A 132 15.25 -9.44 6.04
CA PHE A 132 16.55 -9.41 5.36
C PHE A 132 17.34 -8.18 5.74
N ASP A 133 18.66 -8.30 5.85
CA ASP A 133 19.53 -7.13 6.02
C ASP A 133 19.71 -6.39 4.70
N CYS A 134 19.77 -7.14 3.59
CA CYS A 134 19.87 -6.59 2.25
C CYS A 134 18.90 -7.29 1.31
N ALA A 135 18.28 -6.52 0.43
CA ALA A 135 17.37 -7.05 -0.56
C ALA A 135 17.35 -6.18 -1.81
N TYR A 136 17.65 -6.79 -2.95
CA TYR A 136 17.42 -6.19 -4.25
C TYR A 136 15.96 -6.31 -4.66
N PRO A 137 15.47 -5.43 -5.56
CA PRO A 137 14.12 -5.53 -6.11
C PRO A 137 13.85 -6.90 -6.76
N PHE A 138 12.57 -7.25 -6.89
CA PHE A 138 12.18 -8.43 -7.67
C PHE A 138 12.46 -8.21 -9.16
N GLU A 139 13.08 -9.20 -9.80
CA GLU A 139 13.28 -9.28 -11.23
C GLU A 139 13.00 -10.70 -11.69
N LYS A 140 12.16 -10.87 -12.73
CA LYS A 140 11.81 -12.19 -13.30
C LYS A 140 11.31 -13.19 -12.23
N GLY A 141 10.49 -12.70 -11.30
CA GLY A 141 9.88 -13.50 -10.23
C GLY A 141 10.79 -13.78 -9.03
N LEU A 142 12.03 -13.29 -9.02
CA LEU A 142 13.00 -13.56 -7.95
C LEU A 142 13.61 -12.28 -7.38
N ALA A 143 13.87 -12.25 -6.08
CA ALA A 143 14.64 -11.21 -5.42
C ALA A 143 15.92 -11.79 -4.83
N LYS A 144 17.05 -11.09 -4.96
CA LYS A 144 18.32 -11.47 -4.34
C LYS A 144 18.42 -10.83 -2.96
N VAL A 145 18.55 -11.64 -1.91
CA VAL A 145 18.49 -11.21 -0.52
C VAL A 145 19.60 -11.82 0.34
N SER A 146 19.89 -11.19 1.48
CA SER A 146 20.81 -11.71 2.49
C SER A 146 20.36 -11.35 3.91
N ILE A 147 20.67 -12.24 4.86
CA ILE A 147 20.41 -12.11 6.31
C ILE A 147 21.66 -11.70 7.10
N ASN A 148 22.77 -11.41 6.42
CA ASN A 148 23.98 -10.86 7.01
C ASN A 148 24.80 -10.19 5.92
N CYS A 149 24.56 -8.89 5.74
CA CYS A 149 25.26 -8.07 4.76
C CYS A 149 25.72 -6.77 5.40
N GLN A 150 26.69 -6.13 4.75
CA GLN A 150 27.17 -4.81 5.13
C GLN A 150 27.09 -3.88 3.93
N ALA A 151 26.71 -2.63 4.17
CA ALA A 151 26.91 -1.58 3.18
C ALA A 151 28.38 -1.19 3.16
N GLN A 152 29.03 -1.36 2.01
CA GLN A 152 30.35 -0.80 1.73
C GLN A 152 30.17 0.40 0.82
N SER A 153 30.61 1.57 1.28
CA SER A 153 30.65 2.78 0.47
C SER A 153 31.80 2.70 -0.54
N GLU A 154 31.49 2.87 -1.81
CA GLU A 154 32.41 3.07 -2.92
C GLU A 154 32.12 4.45 -3.56
N GLY A 155 32.82 5.48 -3.06
CA GLY A 155 32.57 6.87 -3.49
C GLY A 155 31.17 7.34 -3.11
N GLU A 156 30.40 7.84 -4.08
CA GLU A 156 29.01 8.31 -3.90
C GLU A 156 27.99 7.16 -3.86
N HIS A 157 28.41 5.91 -4.06
CA HIS A 157 27.52 4.75 -4.08
C HIS A 157 27.80 3.82 -2.90
N ALA A 158 26.77 3.11 -2.44
CA ALA A 158 26.90 2.04 -1.46
C ALA A 158 26.55 0.70 -2.12
N LEU A 159 27.45 -0.26 -2.02
CA LEU A 159 27.21 -1.64 -2.41
C LEU A 159 26.92 -2.48 -1.18
N TRP A 160 26.02 -3.44 -1.32
CA TRP A 160 25.81 -4.45 -0.30
C TRP A 160 26.74 -5.63 -0.52
N ILE A 161 27.49 -5.98 0.51
CA ILE A 161 28.41 -7.11 0.50
C ILE A 161 27.90 -8.17 1.45
N SER A 162 27.87 -9.41 0.97
CA SER A 162 27.49 -10.57 1.76
C SER A 162 28.06 -11.84 1.16
N GLU A 163 28.51 -12.76 2.02
CA GLU A 163 28.89 -14.12 1.65
C GLU A 163 27.67 -15.06 1.53
N ASN A 164 26.48 -14.60 1.97
CA ASN A 164 25.29 -15.45 2.14
C ASN A 164 24.11 -14.99 1.27
N TRP A 165 24.39 -14.62 0.02
CA TRP A 165 23.33 -14.30 -0.95
C TRP A 165 22.52 -15.53 -1.34
N PHE A 166 21.20 -15.36 -1.38
CA PHE A 166 20.29 -16.33 -1.98
C PHE A 166 19.14 -15.60 -2.69
N TYR A 167 18.40 -16.34 -3.49
CA TYR A 167 17.21 -15.83 -4.16
C TYR A 167 15.95 -16.29 -3.42
N ILE A 168 14.90 -15.49 -3.47
CA ILE A 168 13.55 -15.87 -3.03
C ILE A 168 12.55 -15.57 -4.14
N ASP A 169 11.49 -16.37 -4.24
CA ASP A 169 10.30 -15.97 -5.01
C ASP A 169 9.35 -15.08 -4.18
N LYS A 170 8.24 -14.65 -4.78
CA LYS A 170 7.23 -13.80 -4.13
C LYS A 170 6.52 -14.44 -2.93
N THR A 171 6.69 -15.76 -2.72
CA THR A 171 6.20 -16.47 -1.53
C THR A 171 7.25 -16.55 -0.41
N GLY A 172 8.46 -16.08 -0.67
CA GLY A 172 9.60 -16.21 0.23
C GLY A 172 10.32 -17.56 0.10
N LYS A 173 9.95 -18.41 -0.86
CA LYS A 173 10.64 -19.69 -1.08
C LYS A 173 12.06 -19.44 -1.54
N LYS A 174 13.02 -19.99 -0.80
CA LYS A 174 14.46 -19.85 -1.07
C LYS A 174 14.94 -20.69 -2.24
N PHE A 175 15.80 -20.10 -3.06
CA PHE A 175 16.58 -20.71 -4.11
C PHE A 175 18.05 -20.34 -3.90
N HIS A 176 18.96 -21.31 -3.97
CA HIS A 176 20.39 -21.02 -3.92
C HIS A 176 20.87 -20.54 -5.28
N SER A 177 21.80 -19.58 -5.28
CA SER A 177 22.54 -19.24 -6.50
C SER A 177 23.13 -20.53 -7.10
N PRO A 178 23.05 -20.73 -8.43
CA PRO A 178 23.71 -21.88 -9.04
C PRO A 178 25.17 -21.87 -8.60
N THR A 179 25.61 -22.97 -7.98
CA THR A 179 27.03 -23.15 -7.66
C THR A 179 27.78 -23.04 -8.96
N ASN A 180 28.73 -22.09 -9.06
CA ASN A 180 29.64 -22.05 -10.19
C ASN A 180 30.49 -23.32 -10.15
N THR A 181 29.99 -24.42 -10.73
CA THR A 181 30.82 -25.55 -11.15
C THR A 181 31.63 -25.06 -12.35
N LYS A 182 32.82 -24.53 -12.07
CA LYS A 182 33.94 -24.59 -13.01
C LYS A 182 34.60 -25.96 -12.88
#